data_AF-J6HUC3-F1
#
_entry.id   AF-J6HUC3-F1
#
_cell.length_a   1.000
_cell.length_b   1.000
_cell.length_c   1.000
_cell.angle_alpha   90.00
_cell.angle_beta   90.00
_cell.angle_gamma   90.00
#
_symmetry.space_group_name_H-M   'P 1'
#
loop_
_entity.id
_entity.type
_entity.pdbx_description
1 polymer ?
#
loop_
_entity_poly.entity_id
_entity_poly.type
_entity_poly.pdbx_seq_one_letter_code
_entity_poly.pdbx_strand_id
1 'polypeptide(L)'
;KRRLAERQQKAKPRLKSLESWLREKVKTLSRHSELAKAFTYVLNQWPALAYYTDDGWAEADNNIAENALRMVSLGRKNYLFFGSDHGGERGALLYSLIGTCKLNGVEPESYLRHVLDVIADWPINRVSELLPWRVALPNE
;
A
#
# COMPACT_ATOMS: atom_id res chain seq x y z
N LYS A 1 8.59 -5.34 17.90
CA LYS A 1 8.94 -6.51 18.75
C LYS A 1 7.71 -7.34 19.17
N ARG A 2 6.68 -6.75 19.79
CA ARG A 2 5.45 -7.49 20.18
C ARG A 2 4.70 -8.16 19.01
N ARG A 3 4.45 -7.41 17.91
CA ARG A 3 3.79 -7.96 16.70
C ARG A 3 4.49 -9.21 16.14
N LEU A 4 5.82 -9.14 15.99
CA LEU A 4 6.62 -10.27 15.50
C LEU A 4 6.51 -11.49 16.41
N ALA A 5 6.65 -11.32 17.73
CA ALA A 5 6.56 -12.42 18.69
C ALA A 5 5.19 -13.10 18.65
N GLU A 6 4.09 -12.33 18.62
CA GLU A 6 2.74 -12.88 18.52
C GLU A 6 2.53 -13.66 17.21
N ARG A 7 3.06 -13.16 16.08
CA ARG A 7 2.98 -13.84 14.78
C ARG A 7 3.79 -15.13 14.75
N GLN A 8 5.01 -15.13 15.30
CA GLN A 8 5.83 -16.33 15.40
C GLN A 8 5.19 -17.40 16.29
N GLN A 9 4.53 -17.00 17.38
CA GLN A 9 3.87 -17.93 18.29
C GLN A 9 2.55 -18.48 17.73
N LYS A 10 1.75 -17.65 17.06
CA LYS A 10 0.38 -18.02 16.65
C LYS A 10 0.24 -18.32 15.16
N ALA A 11 0.74 -17.45 14.30
CA ALA A 11 0.51 -17.52 12.85
C ALA A 11 1.48 -18.49 12.18
N LYS A 12 2.78 -18.44 12.51
CA LYS A 12 3.81 -19.27 11.87
C LYS A 12 3.53 -20.79 11.97
N PRO A 13 3.10 -21.35 13.12
CA PRO A 13 2.74 -22.77 13.20
C PRO A 13 1.52 -23.14 12.35
N ARG A 14 0.52 -22.25 12.27
CA ARG A 14 -0.70 -22.45 11.46
C ARG A 14 -0.38 -22.41 9.97
N LEU A 15 0.43 -21.45 9.53
CA LEU A 15 0.92 -21.40 8.16
C LEU A 15 1.70 -22.67 7.81
N LYS A 16 2.63 -23.10 8.67
CA LYS A 16 3.36 -24.36 8.44
C LYS A 16 2.43 -25.56 8.29
N SER A 17 1.41 -25.67 9.15
CA SER A 17 0.40 -26.73 9.04
C SER A 17 -0.39 -26.66 7.73
N LEU A 18 -0.79 -25.46 7.32
CA LEU A 18 -1.48 -25.23 6.05
C LEU A 18 -0.58 -25.57 4.84
N GLU A 19 0.69 -25.19 4.88
CA GLU A 19 1.66 -25.51 3.82
C GLU A 19 1.78 -27.02 3.62
N SER A 20 2.00 -27.75 4.72
CA SER A 20 2.11 -29.20 4.69
C SER A 20 0.82 -29.83 4.13
N TRP A 21 -0.34 -29.36 4.59
CA TRP A 21 -1.62 -29.84 4.09
C TRP A 21 -1.81 -29.57 2.59
N LEU A 22 -1.47 -28.37 2.10
CA LEU A 22 -1.53 -28.04 0.67
C LEU A 22 -0.61 -28.93 -0.16
N ARG A 23 0.65 -29.13 0.29
CA ARG A 23 1.62 -30.00 -0.40
C ARG A 23 1.15 -31.44 -0.50
N GLU A 24 0.53 -31.97 0.55
CA GLU A 24 -0.04 -33.33 0.50
C GLU A 24 -1.28 -33.38 -0.39
N LYS A 25 -2.18 -32.40 -0.32
CA LYS A 25 -3.38 -32.40 -1.16
C LYS A 25 -3.08 -32.27 -2.63
N VAL A 26 -2.11 -31.45 -3.04
CA VAL A 26 -1.71 -31.33 -4.46
C VAL A 26 -1.34 -32.69 -5.06
N LYS A 27 -0.68 -33.58 -4.31
CA LYS A 27 -0.30 -34.93 -4.79
C LYS A 27 -1.51 -35.81 -5.13
N THR A 28 -2.65 -35.56 -4.49
CA THR A 28 -3.89 -36.32 -4.69
C THR A 28 -4.77 -35.78 -5.82
N LEU A 29 -4.45 -34.60 -6.35
CA LEU A 29 -5.24 -33.94 -7.38
C LEU A 29 -4.67 -34.20 -8.77
N SER A 30 -5.56 -34.31 -9.76
CA SER A 30 -5.14 -34.29 -11.17
C SER A 30 -4.47 -32.96 -11.49
N ARG A 31 -3.36 -33.00 -12.23
CA ARG A 31 -2.62 -31.80 -12.68
C ARG A 31 -3.46 -30.83 -13.49
N HIS A 32 -4.53 -31.32 -14.12
CA HIS A 32 -5.43 -30.49 -14.93
C HIS A 32 -6.57 -29.85 -14.13
N SER A 33 -6.71 -30.18 -12.84
CA SER A 33 -7.74 -29.60 -11.97
C SER A 33 -7.43 -28.13 -11.67
N GLU A 34 -8.46 -27.28 -11.74
CA GLU A 34 -8.37 -25.87 -11.31
C GLU A 34 -7.93 -25.75 -9.84
N LEU A 35 -8.33 -26.68 -8.98
CA LEU A 35 -7.91 -26.70 -7.59
C LEU A 35 -6.41 -26.99 -7.44
N ALA A 36 -5.86 -27.90 -8.26
CA ALA A 36 -4.43 -28.18 -8.28
C ALA A 36 -3.62 -26.96 -8.75
N LYS A 37 -4.13 -26.23 -9.76
CA LYS A 37 -3.53 -24.97 -10.23
C LYS A 37 -3.52 -23.92 -9.12
N ALA A 38 -4.64 -23.73 -8.42
CA ALA A 38 -4.75 -22.78 -7.32
C ALA A 38 -3.78 -23.11 -6.17
N PHE A 39 -3.70 -24.37 -5.75
CA PHE A 39 -2.77 -24.78 -4.69
C PHE A 39 -1.31 -24.62 -5.12
N THR A 40 -0.99 -24.98 -6.37
CA THR A 40 0.36 -24.80 -6.91
C THR A 40 0.74 -23.31 -6.94
N TYR A 41 -0.19 -22.44 -7.35
CA TYR A 41 0.02 -20.99 -7.33
C TYR A 41 0.34 -20.48 -5.91
N VAL A 42 -0.47 -20.86 -4.92
CA VAL A 42 -0.24 -20.47 -3.52
C VAL A 42 1.12 -20.96 -3.02
N LEU A 43 1.50 -22.22 -3.32
CA LEU A 43 2.79 -22.78 -2.93
C LEU A 43 3.98 -22.10 -3.61
N ASN A 44 3.83 -21.65 -4.86
CA ASN A 44 4.86 -20.86 -5.55
C ASN A 44 5.06 -19.48 -4.92
N GLN A 45 4.00 -18.89 -4.35
CA GLN A 45 4.03 -17.60 -3.67
C GLN A 45 4.28 -17.71 -2.16
N TRP A 46 4.55 -18.92 -1.64
CA TRP A 46 4.63 -19.18 -0.22
C TRP A 46 5.66 -18.31 0.54
N PRO A 47 6.88 -18.07 0.01
CA PRO A 47 7.84 -17.19 0.67
C PRO A 47 7.29 -15.78 0.89
N ALA A 48 6.59 -15.21 -0.10
CA ALA A 48 5.97 -13.89 0.01
C ALA A 48 4.78 -13.90 0.99
N LEU A 49 3.94 -14.93 0.92
CA LEU A 49 2.76 -15.08 1.77
C LEU A 49 3.12 -15.20 3.27
N ALA A 50 4.21 -15.90 3.59
CA ALA A 50 4.62 -16.13 4.97
C ALA A 50 5.54 -15.03 5.54
N TYR A 51 6.05 -14.12 4.68
CA TYR A 51 7.08 -13.12 5.03
C TYR A 51 6.74 -12.27 6.26
N TYR A 52 5.47 -11.86 6.40
CA TYR A 52 5.03 -11.02 7.52
C TYR A 52 5.19 -11.68 8.90
N THR A 53 5.39 -13.00 8.95
CA THR A 53 5.66 -13.72 10.20
C THR A 53 7.13 -13.66 10.64
N ASP A 54 8.01 -13.21 9.75
CA ASP A 54 9.44 -13.03 10.00
C ASP A 54 9.83 -11.56 10.14
N ASP A 55 9.02 -10.64 9.60
CA ASP A 55 9.16 -9.19 9.82
C ASP A 55 7.93 -8.59 10.52
N GLY A 56 8.15 -7.98 11.68
CA GLY A 56 7.11 -7.31 12.47
C GLY A 56 6.65 -5.95 11.92
N TRP A 57 7.34 -5.41 10.90
CA TRP A 57 6.95 -4.20 10.18
C TRP A 57 6.09 -4.49 8.95
N ALA A 58 6.26 -5.64 8.34
CA ALA A 58 5.43 -6.07 7.23
C ALA A 58 3.98 -6.29 7.67
N GLU A 59 3.03 -5.85 6.86
CA GLU A 59 1.62 -6.18 7.05
C GLU A 59 1.30 -7.55 6.42
N ALA A 60 0.26 -8.21 6.94
CA ALA A 60 -0.14 -9.54 6.47
C ALA A 60 -0.86 -9.50 5.11
N ASP A 61 -1.36 -8.32 4.73
CA ASP A 61 -2.06 -8.05 3.49
C ASP A 61 -1.62 -6.69 2.92
N ASN A 62 -1.99 -6.44 1.68
CA ASN A 62 -1.70 -5.20 0.96
C ASN A 62 -2.89 -4.22 0.98
N ASN A 63 -3.89 -4.39 1.85
CA ASN A 63 -5.14 -3.62 1.82
C ASN A 63 -4.88 -2.11 1.94
N ILE A 64 -3.88 -1.70 2.72
CA ILE A 64 -3.50 -0.30 2.88
C ILE A 64 -3.07 0.30 1.52
N ALA A 65 -2.23 -0.42 0.79
CA ALA A 65 -1.76 0.00 -0.52
C ALA A 65 -2.90 -0.01 -1.57
N GLU A 66 -3.72 -1.05 -1.58
CA GLU A 66 -4.88 -1.14 -2.48
C GLU A 66 -5.89 -0.03 -2.22
N ASN A 67 -6.19 0.27 -0.95
CA ASN A 67 -7.07 1.36 -0.55
C ASN A 67 -6.53 2.71 -1.03
N ALA A 68 -5.22 2.95 -0.93
CA ALA A 68 -4.61 4.17 -1.46
C ALA A 68 -4.78 4.30 -2.99
N LEU A 69 -4.64 3.19 -3.73
CA LEU A 69 -4.80 3.16 -5.19
C LEU A 69 -6.27 3.23 -5.66
N ARG A 70 -7.25 3.07 -4.77
CA ARG A 70 -8.67 3.26 -5.15
C ARG A 70 -8.95 4.65 -5.69
N MET A 71 -8.27 5.68 -5.16
CA MET A 71 -8.41 7.06 -5.66
C MET A 71 -8.02 7.16 -7.14
N VAL A 72 -6.92 6.53 -7.54
CA VAL A 72 -6.48 6.48 -8.95
C VAL A 72 -7.49 5.73 -9.81
N SER A 73 -8.04 4.63 -9.28
CA SER A 73 -9.05 3.84 -9.99
C SER A 73 -10.37 4.59 -10.19
N LEU A 74 -10.80 5.39 -9.22
CA LEU A 74 -11.94 6.29 -9.36
C LEU A 74 -11.64 7.41 -10.36
N GLY A 75 -10.44 8.01 -10.29
CA GLY A 75 -10.00 9.05 -11.22
C GLY A 75 -10.07 8.62 -12.68
N ARG A 76 -9.70 7.38 -13.00
CA ARG A 76 -9.81 6.80 -14.35
C ARG A 76 -11.22 6.77 -14.93
N LYS A 77 -12.27 6.93 -14.10
CA LYS A 77 -13.65 7.11 -14.58
C LYS A 77 -13.94 8.56 -14.99
N ASN A 78 -13.20 9.52 -14.44
CA ASN A 78 -13.40 10.96 -14.64
C ASN A 78 -12.49 11.54 -15.73
N TYR A 79 -11.35 10.90 -16.01
CA TYR A 79 -10.45 11.26 -17.10
C TYR A 79 -9.90 10.00 -17.79
N LEU A 80 -9.88 9.98 -19.13
CA LEU A 80 -9.42 8.83 -19.92
C LEU A 80 -7.88 8.75 -20.02
N PHE A 81 -7.17 9.89 -20.00
CA PHE A 81 -5.73 9.97 -20.26
C PHE A 81 -5.08 11.08 -19.44
N PHE A 82 -3.75 10.99 -19.24
CA PHE A 82 -2.91 12.07 -18.71
C PHE A 82 -2.22 12.91 -19.80
N GLY A 83 -2.52 12.65 -21.07
CA GLY A 83 -2.00 13.41 -22.23
C GLY A 83 -0.57 13.10 -22.64
N SER A 84 0.31 12.75 -21.70
CA SER A 84 1.70 12.29 -21.95
C SER A 84 2.26 11.55 -20.74
N ASP A 85 3.41 10.88 -20.90
CA ASP A 85 4.12 10.24 -19.79
C ASP A 85 4.48 11.24 -18.69
N HIS A 86 4.97 12.42 -19.06
CA HIS A 86 5.25 13.52 -18.13
C HIS A 86 4.00 14.01 -17.40
N GLY A 87 2.85 14.03 -18.08
CA GLY A 87 1.56 14.29 -17.45
C GLY A 87 1.19 13.22 -16.43
N GLY A 88 1.47 11.95 -16.73
CA GLY A 88 1.29 10.82 -15.83
C GLY A 88 2.16 10.92 -14.58
N GLU A 89 3.44 11.26 -14.73
CA GLU A 89 4.36 11.47 -13.60
C GLU A 89 3.88 12.60 -12.67
N ARG A 90 3.44 13.74 -13.24
CA ARG A 90 2.85 14.83 -12.47
C ARG A 90 1.58 14.40 -11.73
N GLY A 91 0.73 13.60 -12.38
CA GLY A 91 -0.45 13.01 -11.75
C GLY A 91 -0.07 12.11 -10.57
N ALA A 92 0.94 11.24 -10.73
CA ALA A 92 1.43 10.37 -9.68
C ALA A 92 1.98 11.16 -8.48
N LEU A 93 2.70 12.27 -8.72
CA LEU A 93 3.18 13.17 -7.67
C LEU A 93 2.01 13.78 -6.87
N LEU A 94 0.98 14.28 -7.55
CA LEU A 94 -0.22 14.83 -6.90
C LEU A 94 -0.97 13.77 -6.09
N TYR A 95 -1.18 12.57 -6.65
CA TYR A 95 -1.81 11.47 -5.90
C TYR A 95 -1.02 11.06 -4.66
N SER A 96 0.31 11.04 -4.77
CA SER A 96 1.19 10.74 -3.65
C SER A 96 1.09 11.80 -2.55
N LEU A 97 1.02 13.07 -2.92
CA LEU A 97 0.86 14.18 -1.98
C LEU A 97 -0.49 14.13 -1.25
N ILE A 98 -1.58 13.92 -1.99
CA ILE A 98 -2.93 13.76 -1.43
C ILE A 98 -3.01 12.53 -0.53
N GLY A 99 -2.43 11.40 -0.95
CA GLY A 99 -2.36 10.19 -0.14
C GLY A 99 -1.59 10.42 1.16
N THR A 100 -0.49 11.17 1.10
CA THR A 100 0.30 11.55 2.27
C THR A 100 -0.50 12.44 3.23
N CYS A 101 -1.27 13.40 2.73
CA CYS A 101 -2.16 14.22 3.58
C CYS A 101 -3.13 13.33 4.36
N LYS A 102 -3.82 12.42 3.66
CA LYS A 102 -4.76 11.47 4.28
C LYS A 102 -4.10 10.58 5.34
N LEU A 103 -2.89 10.09 5.08
CA LEU A 103 -2.13 9.27 6.04
C LEU A 103 -1.74 10.05 7.30
N ASN A 104 -1.64 11.38 7.23
CA ASN A 104 -1.29 12.25 8.35
C ASN A 104 -2.52 12.95 8.97
N GLY A 105 -3.74 12.60 8.56
CA GLY A 105 -4.96 13.22 9.08
C GLY A 105 -5.16 14.67 8.65
N VAL A 106 -4.46 15.11 7.59
CA VAL A 106 -4.54 16.46 7.03
C VAL A 106 -5.53 16.46 5.88
N GLU A 107 -6.47 17.42 5.88
CA GLU A 107 -7.43 17.60 4.79
C GLU A 107 -6.67 18.06 3.52
N PRO A 108 -6.72 17.32 2.40
CA PRO A 108 -5.91 17.61 1.22
C PRO A 108 -6.17 18.97 0.56
N GLU A 109 -7.40 19.45 0.53
CA GLU A 109 -7.73 20.74 -0.09
C GLU A 109 -7.15 21.92 0.70
N SER A 110 -7.38 21.98 2.02
CA SER A 110 -6.82 22.96 2.94
C SER A 110 -5.29 22.97 2.88
N TYR A 111 -4.67 21.78 2.80
CA TYR A 111 -3.23 21.66 2.60
C TYR A 111 -2.76 22.30 1.29
N LEU A 112 -3.37 21.93 0.17
CA LEU A 112 -2.99 22.44 -1.14
C LEU A 112 -3.20 23.96 -1.22
N ARG A 113 -4.32 24.47 -0.69
CA ARG A 113 -4.61 25.90 -0.61
C ARG A 113 -3.51 26.63 0.15
N HIS A 114 -3.23 26.20 1.38
CA HIS A 114 -2.19 26.80 2.21
C HIS A 114 -0.82 26.80 1.52
N VAL A 115 -0.40 25.67 0.94
CA VAL A 115 0.89 25.58 0.26
C VAL A 115 0.94 26.51 -0.94
N LEU A 116 -0.09 26.53 -1.80
CA LEU A 116 -0.13 27.41 -2.96
C LEU A 116 -0.13 28.89 -2.57
N ASP A 117 -0.73 29.25 -1.44
CA ASP A 117 -0.76 30.64 -0.93
C ASP A 117 0.61 31.13 -0.48
N VAL A 118 1.48 30.25 0.06
CA VAL A 118 2.75 30.66 0.68
C VAL A 118 4.00 30.28 -0.12
N ILE A 119 3.92 29.32 -1.04
CA ILE A 119 5.10 28.69 -1.66
C ILE A 119 5.95 29.66 -2.50
N ALA A 120 5.34 30.69 -3.09
CA ALA A 120 6.04 31.67 -3.91
C ALA A 120 7.05 32.50 -3.10
N ASP A 121 6.70 32.80 -1.84
CA ASP A 121 7.53 33.59 -0.93
C ASP A 121 8.31 32.72 0.08
N TRP A 122 8.12 31.40 0.05
CA TRP A 122 8.73 30.49 1.02
C TRP A 122 10.22 30.25 0.72
N PRO A 123 11.11 30.26 1.74
CA PRO A 123 12.51 29.97 1.52
C PRO A 123 12.74 28.58 0.92
N ILE A 124 13.49 28.51 -0.19
CA ILE A 124 13.73 27.27 -0.95
C ILE A 124 14.37 26.16 -0.10
N ASN A 125 15.21 26.53 0.87
CA ASN A 125 15.86 25.59 1.79
C ASN A 125 14.94 25.12 2.94
N ARG A 126 13.71 25.64 3.03
CA ARG A 126 12.72 25.32 4.07
C ARG A 126 11.41 24.74 3.52
N VAL A 127 11.35 24.38 2.23
CA VAL A 127 10.14 23.77 1.62
C VAL A 127 9.73 22.48 2.34
N SER A 128 10.66 21.77 2.97
CA SER A 128 10.32 20.58 3.77
C SER A 128 9.39 20.86 4.97
N GLU A 129 9.32 22.10 5.45
CA GLU A 129 8.37 22.52 6.48
C GLU A 129 6.92 22.55 5.99
N LEU A 130 6.72 22.68 4.68
CA LEU A 130 5.42 22.63 4.03
C LEU A 130 4.94 21.20 3.79
N LEU A 131 5.67 20.15 4.20
CA LEU A 131 5.24 18.77 3.99
C LEU A 131 4.02 18.42 4.86
N PRO A 132 3.15 17.49 4.43
CA PRO A 132 1.86 17.23 5.09
C PRO A 132 1.95 16.81 6.56
N TRP A 133 3.09 16.28 7.02
CA TRP A 133 3.31 15.87 8.41
C TRP A 133 4.01 16.93 9.28
N ARG A 134 4.31 18.11 8.71
CA ARG A 134 4.99 19.23 9.40
C ARG A 134 4.19 20.51 9.42
N VAL A 135 3.30 20.68 8.45
CA VAL A 135 2.47 21.87 8.31
C VAL A 135 1.46 21.99 9.45
N ALA A 136 1.38 23.16 10.06
CA ALA A 136 0.29 23.55 10.94
C ALA A 136 -0.71 24.34 10.10
N LEU A 137 -1.83 23.72 9.73
CA LEU A 137 -2.85 24.43 8.99
C LEU A 137 -3.51 25.48 9.89
N PRO A 138 -3.81 26.68 9.36
CA PRO A 138 -4.67 27.63 10.06
C PRO A 138 -6.02 26.96 10.34
N ASN A 139 -6.55 27.12 11.55
CA ASN A 139 -7.95 26.80 11.79
C ASN A 139 -8.79 27.81 10.98
N GLU A 140 -9.70 27.32 10.13
CA GLU A 140 -10.74 28.15 9.50
C GLU A 140 -11.65 28.79 10.56
#